data_AF-A0A2V7X6Z0-F1
#
_entry.id   AF-A0A2V7X6Z0-F1
#
_cell.length_a   1.000
_cell.length_b   1.000
_cell.length_c   1.000
_cell.angle_alpha   90.00
_cell.angle_beta   90.00
_cell.angle_gamma   90.00
#
_symmetry.space_group_name_H-M   'P 1'
#
loop_
_entity.id
_entity.type
_entity.pdbx_description
1 polymer ?
#
loop_
_entity_poly.entity_id
_entity_poly.type
_entity_poly.pdbx_seq_one_letter_code
_entity_poly.pdbx_strand_id
1 'polypeptide(L)'
;MSTAALSHLSDRDLLAEVSRLATGQRDATVSLIAHLAELHARRLHQRAGFSSLYTYCLEVLHLSESEAYDRVKAAKLVRRYPTLLTLLASGQINLTTVRLLAPHLTFGNHRELLMAACGKRKRDLQELVAQRFPQADVPFSIVHSLSPGRYRITFTASAATCEKLQLAQDLPRHVIPSGDPAQIFERALDVLVNELVRERYSSTDRPRASRGQADDSRNVPAEVKRAVHIRDLGRCAYVGPDGHRCGERAFVEFHHIRPYAAGGPSTVDNITLRCHAHNGYEADLFFGPAREYGGVAVS
;
A
#
# COMPACT_ATOMS: atom_id res chain seq x y z
N MET A 1 10.77 -36.05 -26.27
CA MET A 1 10.59 -35.98 -27.74
C MET A 1 11.66 -35.08 -28.31
N SER A 2 12.34 -35.50 -29.38
CA SER A 2 13.34 -34.67 -30.04
C SER A 2 12.65 -33.63 -30.94
N THR A 3 13.11 -32.39 -30.91
CA THR A 3 12.62 -31.32 -31.80
C THR A 3 12.83 -31.67 -33.28
N ALA A 4 13.82 -32.50 -33.61
CA ALA A 4 14.07 -33.01 -34.96
C ALA A 4 12.98 -33.97 -35.48
N ALA A 5 12.18 -34.59 -34.61
CA ALA A 5 11.04 -35.39 -35.04
C ALA A 5 9.81 -34.53 -35.41
N LEU A 6 9.77 -33.29 -34.93
CA LEU A 6 8.66 -32.36 -35.17
C LEU A 6 8.81 -31.61 -36.50
N SER A 7 10.04 -31.49 -37.05
CA SER A 7 10.31 -30.82 -38.32
C SER A 7 9.79 -31.53 -39.56
N HIS A 8 9.28 -32.76 -39.42
CA HIS A 8 8.68 -33.53 -40.51
C HIS A 8 7.14 -33.41 -40.58
N LEU A 9 6.52 -32.76 -39.60
CA LEU A 9 5.07 -32.53 -39.61
C LEU A 9 4.71 -31.43 -40.62
N SER A 10 3.59 -31.62 -41.32
CA SER A 10 3.01 -30.52 -42.10
C SER A 10 2.47 -29.44 -41.16
N ASP A 11 2.36 -28.19 -41.65
CA ASP A 11 1.78 -27.08 -40.87
C ASP A 11 0.39 -27.42 -40.32
N ARG A 12 -0.44 -28.12 -41.10
CA ARG A 12 -1.77 -28.57 -40.70
C ARG A 12 -1.72 -29.57 -39.55
N ASP A 13 -0.84 -30.57 -39.64
CA ASP A 13 -0.71 -31.61 -38.62
C ASP A 13 -0.12 -31.04 -37.33
N LEU A 14 0.84 -30.11 -37.45
CA LEU A 14 1.42 -29.41 -36.30
C LEU A 14 0.38 -28.55 -35.58
N LEU A 15 -0.44 -27.78 -36.31
CA LEU A 15 -1.53 -27.00 -35.72
C LEU A 15 -2.57 -27.87 -35.01
N ALA A 16 -2.93 -29.01 -35.61
CA ALA A 16 -3.85 -29.97 -35.00
C ALA A 16 -3.25 -30.60 -33.73
N GLU A 17 -1.98 -30.99 -33.77
CA GLU A 17 -1.30 -31.61 -32.64
C GLU A 17 -1.09 -30.64 -31.48
N VAL A 18 -0.68 -29.39 -31.74
CA VAL A 18 -0.57 -28.35 -30.71
C VAL A 18 -1.93 -28.10 -30.05
N SER A 19 -3.02 -28.05 -30.83
CA SER A 19 -4.38 -27.86 -30.30
C SER A 19 -4.84 -29.03 -29.42
N ARG A 20 -4.51 -30.27 -29.84
CA ARG A 20 -4.78 -31.50 -29.09
C ARG A 20 -4.00 -31.53 -27.77
N LEU A 21 -2.70 -31.22 -27.80
CA LEU A 21 -1.83 -31.15 -26.63
C LEU A 21 -2.27 -30.06 -25.66
N ALA A 22 -2.65 -28.87 -26.15
CA ALA A 22 -3.17 -27.79 -25.32
C ALA A 22 -4.46 -28.21 -24.60
N THR A 23 -5.33 -28.97 -25.26
CA THR A 23 -6.55 -29.52 -24.65
C THR A 23 -6.22 -30.58 -23.60
N GLY A 24 -5.34 -31.54 -23.93
CA GLY A 24 -4.89 -32.54 -22.97
C GLY A 24 -4.20 -31.93 -21.74
N GLN A 25 -3.43 -30.86 -21.91
CA GLN A 25 -2.82 -30.12 -20.80
C GLN A 25 -3.88 -29.46 -19.90
N ARG A 26 -4.94 -28.89 -20.48
CA ARG A 26 -6.07 -28.35 -19.70
C ARG A 26 -6.79 -29.45 -18.94
N ASP A 27 -7.11 -30.57 -19.57
CA ASP A 27 -7.81 -31.69 -18.94
C ASP A 27 -7.00 -32.28 -17.78
N ALA A 28 -5.69 -32.44 -17.96
CA ALA A 28 -4.79 -32.87 -16.89
C ALA A 28 -4.76 -31.86 -15.73
N THR A 29 -4.73 -30.56 -16.04
CA THR A 29 -4.76 -29.49 -15.02
C THR A 29 -6.06 -29.50 -14.22
N VAL A 30 -7.20 -29.64 -14.90
CA VAL A 30 -8.53 -29.71 -14.26
C VAL A 30 -8.65 -30.95 -13.39
N SER A 31 -8.17 -32.10 -13.90
CA SER A 31 -8.11 -33.34 -13.15
C SER A 31 -7.28 -33.18 -11.88
N LEU A 32 -6.08 -32.59 -11.98
CA LEU A 32 -5.24 -32.31 -10.82
C LEU A 32 -5.96 -31.42 -9.80
N ILE A 33 -6.65 -30.36 -10.24
CA ILE A 33 -7.39 -29.46 -9.35
C ILE A 33 -8.52 -30.20 -8.61
N ALA A 34 -9.27 -31.05 -9.31
CA ALA A 34 -10.32 -31.86 -8.68
C ALA A 34 -9.75 -32.80 -7.61
N HIS A 35 -8.61 -33.44 -7.88
CA HIS A 35 -7.94 -34.31 -6.91
C HIS A 35 -7.35 -33.52 -5.74
N LEU A 36 -6.76 -32.35 -5.98
CA LEU A 36 -6.28 -31.45 -4.92
C LEU A 36 -7.43 -30.97 -4.03
N ALA A 37 -8.61 -30.73 -4.60
CA ALA A 37 -9.81 -30.35 -3.85
C ALA A 37 -10.25 -31.46 -2.89
N GLU A 38 -10.20 -32.71 -3.34
CA GLU A 38 -10.53 -33.88 -2.51
C GLU A 38 -9.43 -34.18 -1.47
N LEU A 39 -8.15 -34.08 -1.86
CA LEU A 39 -6.99 -34.19 -0.97
C LEU A 39 -7.07 -33.16 0.17
N HIS A 40 -7.47 -31.93 -0.15
CA HIS A 40 -7.68 -30.86 0.83
C HIS A 40 -8.82 -31.19 1.79
N ALA A 41 -9.98 -31.61 1.26
CA ALA A 41 -11.16 -31.90 2.06
C ALA A 41 -10.94 -33.08 3.04
N ARG A 42 -10.21 -34.11 2.60
CA ARG A 42 -9.81 -35.24 3.44
C ARG A 42 -8.61 -34.96 4.35
N ARG A 43 -8.05 -33.74 4.29
CA ARG A 43 -6.87 -33.32 5.06
C ARG A 43 -5.66 -34.25 4.90
N LEU A 44 -5.50 -34.88 3.72
CA LEU A 44 -4.42 -35.86 3.52
C LEU A 44 -3.03 -35.21 3.53
N HIS A 45 -2.90 -33.96 3.08
CA HIS A 45 -1.67 -33.18 3.22
C HIS A 45 -1.24 -33.01 4.69
N GLN A 46 -2.19 -32.82 5.61
CA GLN A 46 -1.91 -32.74 7.05
C GLN A 46 -1.48 -34.10 7.60
N ARG A 47 -2.17 -35.18 7.20
CA ARG A 47 -1.77 -36.55 7.56
C ARG A 47 -0.39 -36.92 7.04
N ALA A 48 0.02 -36.34 5.91
CA ALA A 48 1.35 -36.51 5.34
C ALA A 48 2.42 -35.59 5.98
N GLY A 49 2.06 -34.78 6.99
CA GLY A 49 3.01 -33.97 7.75
C GLY A 49 3.14 -32.50 7.31
N PHE A 50 2.35 -32.04 6.34
CA PHE A 50 2.47 -30.69 5.80
C PHE A 50 1.51 -29.70 6.46
N SER A 51 2.00 -28.50 6.78
CA SER A 51 1.23 -27.43 7.44
C SER A 51 0.11 -26.86 6.56
N SER A 52 0.20 -27.01 5.24
CA SER A 52 -0.82 -26.54 4.30
C SER A 52 -0.81 -27.31 2.98
N LEU A 53 -1.93 -27.26 2.24
CA LEU A 53 -1.99 -27.78 0.87
C LEU A 53 -0.98 -27.11 -0.06
N TYR A 54 -0.67 -25.83 0.19
CA TYR A 54 0.32 -25.08 -0.59
C TYR A 54 1.72 -25.65 -0.41
N THR A 55 2.14 -25.88 0.83
CA THR A 55 3.42 -26.52 1.17
C THR A 55 3.54 -27.90 0.54
N TYR A 56 2.48 -28.72 0.61
CA TYR A 56 2.43 -30.02 -0.06
C TYR A 56 2.64 -29.92 -1.57
N CYS A 57 2.02 -28.93 -2.23
CA CYS A 57 2.19 -28.71 -3.67
C CYS A 57 3.63 -28.31 -4.06
N LEU A 58 4.34 -27.56 -3.21
CA LEU A 58 5.72 -27.18 -3.48
C LEU A 58 6.69 -28.35 -3.25
N GLU A 59 6.57 -29.01 -2.10
CA GLU A 59 7.56 -29.98 -1.65
C GLU A 59 7.36 -31.38 -2.24
N VAL A 60 6.11 -31.81 -2.45
CA VAL A 60 5.80 -33.16 -2.96
C VAL A 60 5.50 -33.15 -4.46
N LEU A 61 4.76 -32.15 -4.94
CA LEU A 61 4.39 -32.07 -6.36
C LEU A 61 5.36 -31.23 -7.18
N HIS A 62 6.36 -30.61 -6.54
CA HIS A 62 7.39 -29.79 -7.19
C HIS A 62 6.84 -28.70 -8.10
N LEU A 63 5.66 -28.18 -7.74
CA LEU A 63 5.07 -27.05 -8.45
C LEU A 63 5.80 -25.77 -8.08
N SER A 64 5.91 -24.83 -9.02
CA SER A 64 6.37 -23.49 -8.69
C SER A 64 5.37 -22.77 -7.78
N GLU A 65 5.82 -21.73 -7.07
CA GLU A 65 4.98 -20.97 -6.15
C GLU A 65 3.70 -20.43 -6.81
N SER A 66 3.83 -19.86 -8.00
CA SER A 66 2.72 -19.31 -8.77
C SER A 66 1.72 -20.40 -9.17
N GLU A 67 2.23 -21.55 -9.61
CA GLU A 67 1.43 -22.70 -10.00
C GLU A 67 0.67 -23.33 -8.83
N ALA A 68 1.34 -23.48 -7.70
CA ALA A 68 0.76 -23.98 -6.47
C ALA A 68 -0.32 -23.02 -5.96
N TYR A 69 -0.05 -21.71 -5.94
CA TYR A 69 -1.00 -20.71 -5.47
C TYR A 69 -2.32 -20.75 -6.27
N ASP A 70 -2.22 -20.70 -7.60
CA ASP A 70 -3.38 -20.70 -8.49
C ASP A 70 -4.19 -22.00 -8.38
N ARG A 71 -3.52 -23.17 -8.36
CA ARG A 71 -4.18 -24.48 -8.26
C ARG A 71 -4.81 -24.72 -6.88
N VAL A 72 -4.15 -24.31 -5.80
CA VAL A 72 -4.71 -24.40 -4.43
C VAL A 72 -5.92 -23.49 -4.30
N LYS A 73 -5.88 -22.27 -4.86
CA LYS A 73 -7.01 -21.35 -4.84
C LYS A 73 -8.21 -21.94 -5.58
N ALA A 74 -7.98 -22.48 -6.79
CA ALA A 74 -9.02 -23.16 -7.56
C ALA A 74 -9.58 -24.38 -6.82
N ALA A 75 -8.72 -25.26 -6.29
CA ALA A 75 -9.11 -26.46 -5.57
C ALA A 75 -10.00 -26.18 -4.35
N LYS A 76 -9.74 -25.08 -3.63
CA LYS A 76 -10.57 -24.65 -2.49
C LYS A 76 -11.96 -24.16 -2.91
N LEU A 77 -12.11 -23.67 -4.15
CA LEU A 77 -13.36 -23.10 -4.64
C LEU A 77 -14.23 -24.12 -5.39
N VAL A 78 -13.64 -25.08 -6.11
CA VAL A 78 -14.40 -25.98 -7.00
C VAL A 78 -15.39 -26.87 -6.26
N ARG A 79 -15.17 -27.19 -4.97
CA ARG A 79 -16.17 -27.88 -4.15
C ARG A 79 -17.40 -27.03 -3.85
N ARG A 80 -17.21 -25.72 -3.67
CA ARG A 80 -18.28 -24.76 -3.41
C ARG A 80 -19.00 -24.33 -4.69
N TYR A 81 -18.25 -24.27 -5.79
CA TYR A 81 -18.74 -23.86 -7.11
C TYR A 81 -18.30 -24.87 -8.19
N PRO A 82 -18.99 -26.02 -8.33
CA PRO A 82 -18.60 -27.09 -9.26
C PRO A 82 -18.53 -26.67 -10.73
N THR A 83 -19.30 -25.64 -11.12
CA THR A 83 -19.27 -25.05 -12.47
C THR A 83 -17.88 -24.57 -12.89
N LEU A 84 -16.99 -24.25 -11.94
CA LEU A 84 -15.60 -23.89 -12.23
C LEU A 84 -14.85 -24.98 -12.97
N LEU A 85 -15.05 -26.27 -12.62
CA LEU A 85 -14.34 -27.37 -13.29
C LEU A 85 -14.79 -27.49 -14.75
N THR A 86 -16.09 -27.35 -15.01
CA THR A 86 -16.64 -27.38 -16.37
C THR A 86 -16.11 -26.24 -17.23
N LEU A 87 -16.06 -25.02 -16.68
CA LEU A 87 -15.57 -23.84 -17.40
C LEU A 87 -14.04 -23.87 -17.63
N LEU A 88 -13.29 -24.47 -16.71
CA LEU A 88 -11.84 -24.68 -16.86
C LEU A 88 -11.57 -25.76 -17.92
N ALA A 89 -12.35 -26.85 -17.93
CA ALA A 89 -12.21 -27.94 -18.89
C ALA A 89 -12.55 -27.47 -20.32
N SER A 90 -13.62 -26.70 -20.48
CA SER A 90 -13.98 -26.11 -21.77
C SER A 90 -13.01 -25.01 -22.23
N GLY A 91 -12.11 -24.56 -21.36
CA GLY A 91 -11.18 -23.47 -21.64
C GLY A 91 -11.85 -22.09 -21.72
N GLN A 92 -13.11 -21.96 -21.31
CA GLN A 92 -13.84 -20.69 -21.26
C GLN A 92 -13.28 -19.76 -20.19
N ILE A 93 -12.70 -20.32 -19.12
CA ILE A 93 -11.92 -19.58 -18.11
C ILE A 93 -10.58 -20.28 -17.86
N ASN A 94 -9.64 -19.56 -17.25
CA ASN A 94 -8.35 -20.11 -16.83
C ASN A 94 -8.09 -19.86 -15.33
N LEU A 95 -6.98 -20.37 -14.79
CA LEU A 95 -6.67 -20.24 -13.36
C LEU A 95 -6.46 -18.79 -12.89
N THR A 96 -5.95 -17.92 -13.76
CA THR A 96 -5.87 -16.49 -13.47
C THR A 96 -7.27 -15.88 -13.31
N THR A 97 -8.23 -16.27 -14.15
CA THR A 97 -9.64 -15.86 -13.99
C THR A 97 -10.20 -16.30 -12.64
N VAL A 98 -10.00 -17.56 -12.26
CA VAL A 98 -10.45 -18.08 -10.97
C VAL A 98 -9.82 -17.31 -9.82
N ARG A 99 -8.51 -17.04 -9.87
CA ARG A 99 -7.80 -16.27 -8.84
C ARG A 99 -8.36 -14.86 -8.68
N LEU A 100 -8.61 -14.15 -9.78
CA LEU A 100 -9.10 -12.77 -9.75
C LEU A 100 -10.55 -12.68 -9.26
N LEU A 101 -11.39 -13.65 -9.61
CA LEU A 101 -12.79 -13.67 -9.17
C LEU A 101 -12.98 -14.22 -7.76
N ALA A 102 -12.04 -15.04 -7.26
CA ALA A 102 -12.15 -15.70 -5.97
C ALA A 102 -12.63 -14.83 -4.80
N PRO A 103 -12.15 -13.57 -4.61
CA PRO A 103 -12.61 -12.71 -3.52
C PRO A 103 -14.07 -12.25 -3.66
N HIS A 104 -14.62 -12.29 -4.87
CA HIS A 104 -15.93 -11.71 -5.22
C HIS A 104 -17.02 -12.77 -5.43
N LEU A 105 -16.66 -14.06 -5.47
CA LEU A 105 -17.59 -15.16 -5.67
C LEU A 105 -18.41 -15.46 -4.41
N THR A 106 -19.72 -15.28 -4.53
CA THR A 106 -20.73 -15.64 -3.53
C THR A 106 -21.73 -16.63 -4.12
N PHE A 107 -22.48 -17.34 -3.27
CA PHE A 107 -23.55 -18.22 -3.76
C PHE A 107 -24.60 -17.48 -4.60
N GLY A 108 -24.87 -16.21 -4.31
CA GLY A 108 -25.85 -15.42 -5.05
C GLY A 108 -25.38 -14.93 -6.43
N ASN A 109 -24.07 -14.69 -6.62
CA ASN A 109 -23.55 -14.07 -7.85
C ASN A 109 -22.68 -15.00 -8.73
N HIS A 110 -22.23 -16.16 -8.23
CA HIS A 110 -21.18 -16.93 -8.89
C HIS A 110 -21.49 -17.31 -10.34
N ARG A 111 -22.70 -17.78 -10.66
CA ARG A 111 -23.05 -18.18 -12.04
C ARG A 111 -22.96 -17.00 -13.00
N GLU A 112 -23.52 -15.88 -12.59
CA GLU A 112 -23.63 -14.67 -13.40
C GLU A 112 -22.26 -14.00 -13.60
N LEU A 113 -21.44 -13.95 -12.54
CA LEU A 113 -20.07 -13.44 -12.61
C LEU A 113 -19.14 -14.34 -13.44
N LEU A 114 -19.26 -15.66 -13.30
CA LEU A 114 -18.46 -16.60 -14.09
C LEU A 114 -18.80 -16.56 -15.57
N MET A 115 -20.09 -16.49 -15.91
CA MET A 115 -20.53 -16.34 -17.31
C MET A 115 -20.03 -15.02 -17.91
N ALA A 116 -20.07 -13.92 -17.16
CA ALA A 116 -19.54 -12.63 -17.62
C ALA A 116 -18.01 -12.66 -17.83
N ALA A 117 -17.29 -13.55 -17.15
CA ALA A 117 -15.84 -13.68 -17.24
C ALA A 117 -15.36 -14.61 -18.37
N CYS A 118 -16.26 -15.40 -18.98
CA CYS A 118 -15.91 -16.33 -20.05
C CYS A 118 -15.23 -15.63 -21.23
N GLY A 119 -14.08 -16.13 -21.67
CA GLY A 119 -13.34 -15.64 -22.83
C GLY A 119 -12.65 -14.28 -22.66
N LYS A 120 -12.78 -13.62 -21.51
CA LYS A 120 -12.15 -12.31 -21.26
C LYS A 120 -10.64 -12.44 -21.07
N ARG A 121 -9.90 -11.47 -21.61
CA ARG A 121 -8.46 -11.32 -21.29
C ARG A 121 -8.33 -10.79 -19.87
N LYS A 122 -7.13 -10.94 -19.28
CA LYS A 122 -6.85 -10.47 -17.91
C LYS A 122 -7.25 -9.00 -17.69
N ARG A 123 -6.92 -8.12 -18.64
CA ARG A 123 -7.25 -6.69 -18.56
C ARG A 123 -8.76 -6.45 -18.51
N ASP A 124 -9.50 -7.02 -19.46
CA ASP A 124 -10.97 -6.88 -19.54
C ASP A 124 -11.67 -7.50 -18.32
N LEU A 125 -11.07 -8.55 -17.75
CA LEU A 125 -11.55 -9.16 -16.52
C LEU A 125 -11.31 -8.26 -15.30
N GLN A 126 -10.15 -7.61 -15.20
CA GLN A 126 -9.86 -6.64 -14.14
C GLN A 126 -10.82 -5.45 -14.22
N GLU A 127 -11.12 -4.98 -15.43
CA GLU A 127 -12.10 -3.92 -15.65
C GLU A 127 -13.52 -4.35 -15.27
N LEU A 128 -13.95 -5.57 -15.66
CA LEU A 128 -15.23 -6.14 -15.23
C LEU A 128 -15.33 -6.19 -13.69
N VAL A 129 -14.28 -6.64 -13.02
CA VAL A 129 -14.23 -6.71 -11.55
C VAL A 129 -14.29 -5.31 -10.95
N ALA A 130 -13.53 -4.35 -11.48
CA ALA A 130 -13.54 -2.98 -10.99
C ALA A 130 -14.90 -2.29 -11.16
N GLN A 131 -15.60 -2.53 -12.28
CA GLN A 131 -16.93 -2.00 -12.54
C GLN A 131 -17.99 -2.60 -11.59
N ARG A 132 -17.93 -3.90 -11.32
CA ARG A 132 -18.92 -4.60 -10.48
C ARG A 132 -18.65 -4.51 -8.99
N PHE A 133 -17.39 -4.48 -8.62
CA PHE A 133 -16.93 -4.46 -7.24
C PHE A 133 -15.97 -3.28 -7.10
N PRO A 134 -16.48 -2.03 -7.21
CA PRO A 134 -15.65 -0.86 -6.98
C PRO A 134 -15.09 -0.97 -5.57
N GLN A 135 -13.78 -1.16 -5.46
CA GLN A 135 -13.11 -1.03 -4.19
C GLN A 135 -13.10 0.45 -3.85
N ALA A 136 -13.48 0.79 -2.62
CA ALA A 136 -13.23 2.13 -2.11
C ALA A 136 -11.74 2.43 -2.31
N ASP A 137 -11.42 3.65 -2.76
CA ASP A 137 -10.04 4.15 -2.78
C ASP A 137 -9.54 4.18 -1.33
N VAL A 138 -9.05 3.05 -0.83
CA VAL A 138 -8.34 2.97 0.44
C VAL A 138 -6.87 3.09 0.08
N PRO A 139 -6.18 4.19 0.45
CA PRO A 139 -4.75 4.30 0.24
C PRO A 139 -4.07 3.22 1.08
N PHE A 140 -3.69 2.12 0.42
CA PHE A 140 -2.90 1.07 1.05
C PHE A 140 -1.44 1.38 0.79
N SER A 141 -0.69 1.75 1.83
CA SER A 141 0.74 2.00 1.76
C SER A 141 1.48 0.99 2.63
N ILE A 142 2.38 0.18 2.05
CA ILE A 142 3.35 -0.59 2.83
C ILE A 142 4.78 -0.21 2.44
N VAL A 143 5.60 0.03 3.46
CA VAL A 143 7.07 0.14 3.35
C VAL A 143 7.69 -1.14 3.92
N HIS A 144 8.20 -2.01 3.07
CA HIS A 144 8.92 -3.22 3.49
C HIS A 144 10.44 -3.01 3.36
N SER A 145 11.20 -3.35 4.40
CA SER A 145 12.66 -3.46 4.30
C SER A 145 13.03 -4.67 3.45
N LEU A 146 13.88 -4.47 2.43
CA LEU A 146 14.40 -5.54 1.57
C LEU A 146 15.85 -5.91 1.93
N SER A 147 16.64 -4.91 2.35
CA SER A 147 18.01 -5.03 2.88
C SER A 147 18.36 -3.74 3.63
N PRO A 148 19.49 -3.64 4.36
CA PRO A 148 19.95 -2.37 4.90
C PRO A 148 20.01 -1.30 3.80
N GLY A 149 19.35 -0.16 4.02
CA GLY A 149 19.29 0.96 3.08
C GLY A 149 18.40 0.75 1.83
N ARG A 150 17.67 -0.37 1.70
CA ARG A 150 16.73 -0.59 0.58
C ARG A 150 15.34 -0.95 1.08
N TYR A 151 14.36 -0.20 0.58
CA TYR A 151 12.96 -0.36 0.96
C TYR A 151 12.10 -0.52 -0.29
N ARG A 152 11.10 -1.40 -0.22
CA ARG A 152 10.02 -1.46 -1.20
C ARG A 152 8.89 -0.58 -0.70
N ILE A 153 8.55 0.44 -1.48
CA ILE A 153 7.38 1.28 -1.26
C ILE A 153 6.32 0.84 -2.27
N THR A 154 5.14 0.46 -1.79
CA THR A 154 4.01 0.11 -2.65
C THR A 154 2.77 0.85 -2.16
N PHE A 155 2.18 1.64 -3.06
CA PHE A 155 0.93 2.33 -2.82
C PHE A 155 0.07 2.36 -4.08
N THR A 156 -1.25 2.51 -3.90
CA THR A 156 -2.18 2.77 -5.00
C THR A 156 -2.21 4.26 -5.28
N ALA A 157 -2.01 4.64 -6.54
CA ALA A 157 -2.04 6.03 -7.00
C ALA A 157 -3.32 6.31 -7.78
N SER A 158 -3.87 7.53 -7.65
CA SER A 158 -4.97 7.99 -8.50
C SER A 158 -4.51 8.19 -9.96
N ALA A 159 -5.46 8.25 -10.90
CA ALA A 159 -5.15 8.54 -12.31
C ALA A 159 -4.38 9.87 -12.47
N ALA A 160 -4.80 10.92 -11.76
CA ALA A 160 -4.12 12.21 -11.76
C ALA A 160 -2.67 12.12 -11.24
N THR A 161 -2.40 11.26 -10.26
CA THR A 161 -1.02 11.02 -9.78
C THR A 161 -0.19 10.30 -10.85
N CYS A 162 -0.76 9.31 -11.56
CA CYS A 162 -0.07 8.62 -12.65
C CYS A 162 0.26 9.57 -13.83
N GLU A 163 -0.67 10.46 -14.20
CA GLU A 163 -0.44 11.47 -15.24
C GLU A 163 0.70 12.43 -14.85
N LYS A 164 0.71 12.90 -13.59
CA LYS A 164 1.79 13.74 -13.07
C LYS A 164 3.14 13.01 -13.07
N LEU A 165 3.16 11.72 -12.72
CA LEU A 165 4.38 10.91 -12.75
C LEU A 165 4.90 10.77 -14.18
N GLN A 166 4.04 10.46 -15.15
CA GLN A 166 4.43 10.37 -16.56
C GLN A 166 5.01 11.70 -17.07
N LEU A 167 4.34 12.82 -16.78
CA LEU A 167 4.84 14.15 -17.13
C LEU A 167 6.20 14.43 -16.48
N ALA A 168 6.38 14.04 -15.21
CA ALA A 168 7.64 14.18 -14.49
C ALA A 168 8.75 13.23 -14.99
N GLN A 169 8.43 12.17 -15.73
CA GLN A 169 9.40 11.32 -16.43
C GLN A 169 9.87 11.95 -17.75
N ASP A 170 8.98 12.69 -18.42
CA ASP A 170 9.24 13.25 -19.74
C ASP A 170 9.99 14.59 -19.72
N LEU A 171 9.70 15.45 -18.75
CA LEU A 171 10.26 16.81 -18.68
C LEU A 171 11.76 16.85 -18.30
N PRO A 172 12.25 16.11 -17.29
CA PRO A 172 13.65 16.21 -16.86
C PRO A 172 14.59 15.26 -17.60
N ARG A 173 14.36 14.97 -18.89
CA ARG A 173 15.18 14.01 -19.68
C ARG A 173 16.68 14.36 -19.76
N HIS A 174 17.04 15.63 -19.54
CA HIS A 174 18.45 16.05 -19.45
C HIS A 174 19.10 15.77 -18.09
N VAL A 175 18.31 15.62 -17.03
CA VAL A 175 18.78 15.45 -15.64
C VAL A 175 18.54 14.04 -15.11
N ILE A 176 17.54 13.33 -15.65
CA ILE A 176 17.27 11.90 -15.43
C ILE A 176 17.03 11.25 -16.80
N PRO A 177 18.08 10.85 -17.53
CA PRO A 177 17.95 10.28 -18.87
C PRO A 177 17.09 9.01 -18.91
N SER A 178 17.04 8.25 -17.81
CA SER A 178 16.27 7.01 -17.69
C SER A 178 14.79 7.21 -17.34
N GLY A 179 14.37 8.39 -16.89
CA GLY A 179 13.03 8.60 -16.32
C GLY A 179 12.73 7.70 -15.11
N ASP A 180 13.76 7.31 -14.35
CA ASP A 180 13.63 6.42 -13.18
C ASP A 180 12.65 7.00 -12.14
N PRO A 181 11.51 6.33 -11.88
CA PRO A 181 10.53 6.80 -10.91
C PRO A 181 11.12 7.03 -9.51
N ALA A 182 12.11 6.25 -9.07
CA ALA A 182 12.67 6.39 -7.73
C ALA A 182 13.38 7.74 -7.55
N GLN A 183 14.20 8.15 -8.51
CA GLN A 183 14.90 9.44 -8.50
C GLN A 183 13.96 10.62 -8.65
N ILE A 184 12.90 10.47 -9.44
CA ILE A 184 11.85 11.48 -9.56
C ILE A 184 11.12 11.65 -8.22
N PHE A 185 10.78 10.54 -7.57
CA PHE A 185 10.10 10.56 -6.28
C PHE A 185 10.97 11.18 -5.18
N GLU A 186 12.26 10.84 -5.13
CA GLU A 186 13.21 11.42 -4.17
C GLU A 186 13.29 12.94 -4.31
N ARG A 187 13.47 13.45 -5.55
CA ARG A 187 13.48 14.89 -5.80
C ARG A 187 12.15 15.56 -5.48
N ALA A 188 11.03 14.91 -5.80
CA ALA A 188 9.71 15.44 -5.46
C ALA A 188 9.52 15.54 -3.94
N LEU A 189 10.01 14.55 -3.18
CA LEU A 189 10.02 14.59 -1.72
C LEU A 189 10.95 15.68 -1.20
N ASP A 190 12.12 15.88 -1.78
CA ASP A 190 13.01 16.99 -1.38
C ASP A 190 12.33 18.35 -1.55
N VAL A 191 11.67 18.58 -2.69
CA VAL A 191 10.92 19.82 -2.94
C VAL A 191 9.79 19.98 -1.91
N LEU A 192 8.97 18.95 -1.72
CA LEU A 192 7.85 18.98 -0.79
C LEU A 192 8.31 19.18 0.66
N VAL A 193 9.35 18.49 1.11
CA VAL A 193 9.91 18.63 2.45
C VAL A 193 10.45 20.04 2.66
N ASN A 194 11.18 20.59 1.68
CA ASN A 194 11.69 21.94 1.75
C ASN A 194 10.56 22.99 1.79
N GLU A 195 9.52 22.82 0.99
CA GLU A 195 8.32 23.66 1.01
C GLU A 195 7.64 23.62 2.39
N LEU A 196 7.34 22.44 2.92
CA LEU A 196 6.70 22.26 4.22
C LEU A 196 7.55 22.81 5.38
N VAL A 197 8.88 22.66 5.32
CA VAL A 197 9.80 23.22 6.32
C VAL A 197 9.79 24.75 6.26
N ARG A 198 9.80 25.34 5.07
CA ARG A 198 9.71 26.80 4.89
C ARG A 198 8.39 27.35 5.43
N GLU A 199 7.28 26.72 5.10
CA GLU A 199 5.95 27.14 5.55
C GLU A 199 5.79 27.04 7.06
N ARG A 200 6.10 25.86 7.64
CA ARG A 200 5.89 25.60 9.06
C ARG A 200 6.83 26.39 9.95
N TYR A 201 8.12 26.44 9.59
CA TYR A 201 9.17 26.98 10.45
C TYR A 201 9.68 28.35 10.02
N SER A 202 9.07 28.94 8.98
CA SER A 202 9.53 30.20 8.39
C SER A 202 11.01 30.17 7.99
N SER A 203 11.50 28.98 7.61
CA SER A 203 12.88 28.74 7.20
C SER A 203 13.19 29.49 5.90
N THR A 204 14.33 30.16 5.84
CA THR A 204 14.79 30.89 4.65
C THR A 204 16.28 31.20 4.76
N ASP A 205 17.01 31.07 3.65
CA ASP A 205 18.45 31.37 3.59
C ASP A 205 18.75 32.88 3.65
N ARG A 206 17.76 33.72 3.33
CA ARG A 206 17.91 35.19 3.30
C ARG A 206 16.75 35.88 4.03
N PRO A 207 16.78 35.89 5.38
CA PRO A 207 15.76 36.58 6.16
C PRO A 207 15.85 38.10 6.00
N ARG A 208 14.71 38.76 5.86
CA ARG A 208 14.63 40.24 5.92
C ARG A 208 14.66 40.69 7.38
N ALA A 209 15.25 41.86 7.63
CA ALA A 209 15.20 42.49 8.95
C ALA A 209 13.74 42.70 9.39
N SER A 210 13.43 42.24 10.59
CA SER A 210 12.14 42.43 11.26
C SER A 210 11.88 43.93 11.45
N ARG A 211 10.62 44.37 11.23
CA ARG A 211 10.17 45.73 11.60
C ARG A 211 9.79 45.85 13.09
N GLY A 212 10.05 44.80 13.88
CA GLY A 212 9.53 44.67 15.25
C GLY A 212 8.06 44.24 15.26
N GLN A 213 7.69 43.34 16.17
CA GLN A 213 6.29 43.11 16.54
C GLN A 213 6.01 43.82 17.86
N ALA A 214 4.75 44.19 18.11
CA ALA A 214 4.33 44.67 19.42
C ALA A 214 4.58 43.59 20.48
N ASP A 215 5.03 43.99 21.67
CA ASP A 215 5.40 43.08 22.77
C ASP A 215 4.26 42.14 23.20
N ASP A 216 3.01 42.52 22.94
CA ASP A 216 1.80 41.75 23.30
C ASP A 216 1.23 40.90 22.15
N SER A 217 2.03 40.57 21.13
CA SER A 217 1.55 39.69 20.05
C SER A 217 1.58 38.22 20.46
N ARG A 218 0.42 37.54 20.39
CA ARG A 218 0.32 36.09 20.53
C ARG A 218 1.10 35.31 19.46
N ASN A 219 1.35 35.92 18.29
CA ASN A 219 2.01 35.26 17.17
C ASN A 219 3.52 35.18 17.38
N VAL A 220 4.07 33.96 17.36
CA VAL A 220 5.52 33.75 17.46
C VAL A 220 6.25 34.38 16.25
N PRO A 221 7.24 35.26 16.47
CA PRO A 221 8.00 35.90 15.39
C PRO A 221 8.72 34.87 14.51
N ALA A 222 8.85 35.18 13.22
CA ALA A 222 9.49 34.28 12.25
C ALA A 222 10.95 33.96 12.59
N GLU A 223 11.68 34.90 13.19
CA GLU A 223 13.06 34.68 13.66
C GLU A 223 13.12 33.68 14.82
N VAL A 224 12.16 33.75 15.75
CA VAL A 224 12.04 32.82 16.87
C VAL A 224 11.63 31.44 16.37
N LYS A 225 10.67 31.36 15.42
CA LYS A 225 10.29 30.10 14.78
C LYS A 225 11.48 29.39 14.13
N ARG A 226 12.32 30.11 13.39
CA ARG A 226 13.54 29.56 12.78
C ARG A 226 14.55 29.07 13.82
N ALA A 227 14.85 29.91 14.82
CA ALA A 227 15.82 29.58 15.86
C ALA A 227 15.38 28.34 16.66
N VAL A 228 14.10 28.28 17.05
CA VAL A 228 13.51 27.14 17.76
C VAL A 228 13.48 25.89 16.89
N HIS A 229 13.16 26.00 15.59
CA HIS A 229 13.20 24.87 14.67
C HIS A 229 14.60 24.23 14.60
N ILE A 230 15.65 25.05 14.47
CA ILE A 230 17.04 24.58 14.42
C ILE A 230 17.42 23.95 15.76
N ARG A 231 17.16 24.65 16.88
CA ARG A 231 17.49 24.16 18.23
C ARG A 231 16.83 22.82 18.53
N ASP A 232 15.54 22.69 18.21
CA ASP A 232 14.75 21.52 18.55
C ASP A 232 14.82 20.43 17.45
N LEU A 233 15.55 20.69 16.35
CA LEU A 233 15.72 19.80 15.18
C LEU A 233 14.38 19.37 14.55
N GLY A 234 13.38 20.26 14.60
CA GLY A 234 12.02 19.99 14.14
C GLY A 234 11.32 18.85 14.89
N ARG A 235 11.73 18.56 16.14
CA ARG A 235 11.20 17.47 16.96
C ARG A 235 10.67 18.00 18.28
N CYS A 236 9.66 17.32 18.84
CA CYS A 236 9.20 17.55 20.19
C CYS A 236 10.37 17.55 21.18
N ALA A 237 10.50 18.64 21.94
CA ALA A 237 11.56 18.85 22.91
C ALA A 237 11.12 18.57 24.35
N TYR A 238 9.93 18.00 24.56
CA TYR A 238 9.50 17.55 25.88
C TYR A 238 10.44 16.45 26.38
N VAL A 239 10.81 16.57 27.66
CA VAL A 239 11.65 15.60 28.37
C VAL A 239 10.86 15.13 29.58
N GLY A 240 10.65 13.82 29.67
CA GLY A 240 9.96 13.20 30.79
C GLY A 240 10.75 13.26 32.09
N PRO A 241 10.13 12.93 33.24
CA PRO A 241 10.81 12.88 34.55
C PRO A 241 12.01 11.92 34.61
N ASP A 242 12.01 10.90 33.74
CA ASP A 242 13.08 9.92 33.58
C ASP A 242 14.20 10.39 32.63
N GLY A 243 14.11 11.60 32.11
CA GLY A 243 15.06 12.17 31.15
C GLY A 243 14.81 11.76 29.69
N HIS A 244 13.73 11.02 29.39
CA HIS A 244 13.45 10.60 28.03
C HIS A 244 12.87 11.74 27.18
N ARG A 245 13.50 12.03 26.04
CA ARG A 245 13.01 13.05 25.08
C ARG A 245 12.07 12.41 24.05
N CYS A 246 10.86 12.95 23.93
CA CYS A 246 9.82 12.43 23.02
C CYS A 246 10.26 12.35 21.55
N GLY A 247 10.81 13.41 20.96
CA GLY A 247 11.40 13.36 19.62
C GLY A 247 10.42 13.23 18.43
N GLU A 248 9.11 13.24 18.67
CA GLU A 248 8.04 13.20 17.66
C GLU A 248 8.15 14.35 16.65
N ARG A 249 7.82 14.09 15.39
CA ARG A 249 7.83 15.06 14.27
C ARG A 249 6.43 15.41 13.78
N ALA A 250 5.47 14.54 14.02
CA ALA A 250 4.08 14.78 13.65
C ALA A 250 3.40 15.76 14.62
N PHE A 251 2.51 16.59 14.09
CA PHE A 251 1.67 17.51 14.87
C PHE A 251 2.44 18.37 15.89
N VAL A 252 3.64 18.82 15.49
CA VAL A 252 4.48 19.67 16.34
C VAL A 252 4.07 21.14 16.22
N GLU A 253 3.95 21.80 17.36
CA GLU A 253 3.48 23.17 17.58
C GLU A 253 4.53 23.98 18.37
N PHE A 254 4.49 25.31 18.23
CA PHE A 254 5.31 26.22 19.02
C PHE A 254 4.61 26.47 20.37
N HIS A 255 5.16 25.86 21.42
CA HIS A 255 4.65 25.93 22.78
C HIS A 255 5.39 26.98 23.60
N HIS A 256 4.65 27.76 24.38
CA HIS A 256 5.18 28.71 25.35
C HIS A 256 5.39 28.02 26.71
N ILE A 257 6.65 27.86 27.16
CA ILE A 257 7.01 27.24 28.45
C ILE A 257 6.30 27.96 29.60
N ARG A 258 6.42 29.29 29.65
CA ARG A 258 5.48 30.13 30.38
C ARG A 258 4.38 30.53 29.40
N PRO A 259 3.12 30.08 29.58
CA PRO A 259 2.06 30.37 28.63
C PRO A 259 1.87 31.85 28.36
N TYR A 260 1.52 32.20 27.12
CA TYR A 260 1.23 33.59 26.73
C TYR A 260 0.14 34.23 27.62
N ALA A 261 -0.91 33.48 27.97
CA ALA A 261 -1.98 33.95 28.87
C ALA A 261 -1.49 34.30 30.29
N ALA A 262 -0.32 33.82 30.69
CA ALA A 262 0.36 34.16 31.94
C ALA A 262 1.47 35.21 31.75
N GLY A 263 1.46 35.94 30.62
CA GLY A 263 2.45 36.96 30.27
C GLY A 263 3.78 36.41 29.75
N GLY A 264 3.79 35.18 29.24
CA GLY A 264 5.00 34.58 28.67
C GLY A 264 5.36 35.20 27.31
N PRO A 265 6.58 35.75 27.14
CA PRO A 265 6.98 36.39 25.90
C PRO A 265 7.29 35.35 24.81
N SER A 266 7.15 35.73 23.54
CA SER A 266 7.46 34.85 22.40
C SER A 266 8.96 34.89 22.04
N THR A 267 9.85 34.55 22.98
CA THR A 267 11.31 34.52 22.78
C THR A 267 11.83 33.11 22.48
N VAL A 268 13.07 32.98 22.00
CA VAL A 268 13.69 31.67 21.76
C VAL A 268 13.72 30.83 23.04
N ASP A 269 14.00 31.44 24.19
CA ASP A 269 14.09 30.71 25.47
C ASP A 269 12.73 30.27 26.00
N ASN A 270 11.66 31.02 25.73
CA ASN A 270 10.32 30.69 26.21
C ASN A 270 9.49 29.87 25.20
N ILE A 271 9.94 29.76 23.95
CA ILE A 271 9.27 28.95 22.92
C ILE A 271 10.02 27.64 22.70
N THR A 272 9.28 26.54 22.63
CA THR A 272 9.81 25.20 22.35
C THR A 272 8.85 24.40 21.48
N LEU A 273 9.37 23.43 20.74
CA LEU A 273 8.54 22.52 19.95
C LEU A 273 7.91 21.45 20.86
N ARG A 274 6.60 21.27 20.75
CA ARG A 274 5.83 20.21 21.41
C ARG A 274 4.91 19.53 20.41
N CYS A 275 4.79 18.19 20.47
CA CYS A 275 3.69 17.53 19.75
C CYS A 275 2.36 17.89 20.42
N HIS A 276 1.26 17.80 19.69
CA HIS A 276 -0.09 18.10 20.19
C HIS A 276 -0.38 17.44 21.55
N ALA A 277 0.03 16.18 21.75
CA ALA A 277 -0.15 15.48 23.02
C ALA A 277 0.60 16.14 24.19
N HIS A 278 1.88 16.49 24.02
CA HIS A 278 2.66 17.15 25.08
C HIS A 278 2.27 18.62 25.25
N ASN A 279 1.85 19.30 24.18
CA ASN A 279 1.32 20.65 24.29
C ASN A 279 0.04 20.67 25.13
N GLY A 280 -0.88 19.74 24.88
CA GLY A 280 -2.09 19.55 25.69
C GLY A 280 -1.78 19.18 27.13
N TYR A 281 -0.87 18.23 27.35
CA TYR A 281 -0.44 17.83 28.69
C TYR A 281 0.14 18.99 29.52
N GLU A 282 1.07 19.78 28.96
CA GLU A 282 1.64 20.94 29.67
C GLU A 282 0.60 22.06 29.87
N ALA A 283 -0.36 22.21 28.95
CA ALA A 283 -1.47 23.12 29.13
C ALA A 283 -2.40 22.68 30.28
N ASP A 284 -2.75 21.40 30.36
CA ASP A 284 -3.58 20.84 31.44
C ASP A 284 -2.89 20.95 32.80
N LEU A 285 -1.56 20.75 32.86
CA LEU A 285 -0.78 20.95 34.09
C LEU A 285 -0.81 22.40 34.57
N PHE A 286 -0.80 23.37 33.64
CA PHE A 286 -0.72 24.78 33.99
C PHE A 286 -2.10 25.40 34.27
N PHE A 287 -3.09 25.12 33.41
CA PHE A 287 -4.43 25.73 33.47
C PHE A 287 -5.48 24.84 34.16
N GLY A 288 -5.13 23.58 34.45
CA GLY A 288 -6.09 22.55 34.80
C GLY A 288 -6.72 21.90 33.56
N PRO A 289 -7.36 20.73 33.71
CA PRO A 289 -7.97 20.02 32.59
C PRO A 289 -9.00 20.92 31.90
N ALA A 290 -8.94 20.98 30.57
CA ALA A 290 -9.94 21.68 29.80
C ALA A 290 -11.34 21.15 30.17
N ARG A 291 -12.23 22.04 30.64
CA ARG A 291 -13.63 21.67 30.88
C ARG A 291 -14.21 21.09 29.59
N GLU A 292 -14.68 19.84 29.65
CA GLU A 292 -15.47 19.24 28.58
C GLU A 292 -16.70 20.11 28.31
N TYR A 293 -16.66 20.91 27.25
CA TYR A 293 -17.84 21.57 26.75
C TYR A 293 -18.68 20.55 25.96
N GLY A 294 -19.73 20.02 26.58
CA GLY A 294 -20.91 19.54 25.85
C GLY A 294 -21.40 18.14 26.22
N GLY A 295 -22.44 18.10 27.04
CA GLY A 295 -23.33 16.95 27.19
C GLY A 295 -24.63 17.40 27.85
N VAL A 296 -25.53 17.99 27.05
CA VAL A 296 -26.89 18.34 27.50
C VAL A 296 -27.56 17.06 28.01
N ALA A 297 -27.91 17.05 29.29
CA ALA A 297 -28.82 16.07 29.85
C ALA A 297 -30.18 16.23 29.15
N VAL A 298 -30.56 15.23 28.38
CA VAL A 298 -31.97 15.05 28.00
C VAL A 298 -32.60 14.24 29.12
N SER A 299 -33.57 14.89 29.77
CA SER A 299 -34.46 14.37 30.80
C SER A 299 -35.21 13.10 30.40
#